data_AF-A0A2D9M530-F1
#
_entry.id   AF-A0A2D9M530-F1
#
_cell.length_a   1.000
_cell.length_b   1.000
_cell.length_c   1.000
_cell.angle_alpha   90.00
_cell.angle_beta   90.00
_cell.angle_gamma   90.00
#
_symmetry.space_group_name_H-M   'P 1'
#
loop_
_entity.id
_entity.type
_entity.pdbx_description
1 polymer ?
#
loop_
_entity_poly.entity_id
_entity_poly.type
_entity_poly.pdbx_seq_one_letter_code
_entity_poly.pdbx_strand_id
1 'polypeptide(L)' 'MSDGTAKKRDPKKWAEAKARARKKMGGHSARAMQLAVKYYKDAGGTYEGKKSKNNKLSKWSKQDWGTREEYEKEKKK' A
#
# COMPACT_ATOMS: atom_id res chain seq x y z
N MET A 1 2.72 -6.39 -18.38
CA MET A 1 2.00 -6.15 -17.09
C MET A 1 3.02 -5.66 -16.07
N SER A 2 3.10 -4.35 -15.78
CA SER A 2 4.07 -3.85 -14.80
C SER A 2 3.64 -4.29 -13.40
N ASP A 3 4.46 -5.14 -12.77
CA ASP A 3 4.36 -5.64 -11.40
C ASP A 3 4.38 -4.45 -10.42
N GLY A 4 3.21 -3.83 -10.22
CA GLY A 4 3.06 -2.52 -9.57
C GLY A 4 3.26 -2.53 -8.05
N THR A 5 3.80 -3.61 -7.51
CA THR A 5 3.93 -3.86 -6.07
C THR A 5 5.41 -4.00 -5.73
N ALA A 6 5.91 -3.14 -4.85
CA ALA A 6 7.30 -3.19 -4.43
C ALA A 6 7.58 -4.48 -3.66
N LYS A 7 8.59 -5.25 -4.07
CA LYS A 7 9.02 -6.46 -3.36
C LYS A 7 9.92 -6.05 -2.20
N LYS A 8 9.78 -6.69 -1.04
CA LYS A 8 10.64 -6.43 0.12
C LYS A 8 11.92 -7.23 -0.02
N ARG A 9 13.08 -6.57 0.03
CA ARG A 9 14.40 -7.24 -0.06
C ARG A 9 14.69 -8.13 1.13
N ASP A 10 14.24 -7.71 2.31
CA ASP A 10 14.57 -8.35 3.58
C ASP A 10 13.33 -9.01 4.21
N PRO A 11 12.91 -10.20 3.76
CA PRO A 11 11.71 -10.85 4.28
C PRO A 11 11.81 -11.15 5.79
N LYS A 12 13.02 -11.45 6.30
CA LYS A 12 13.29 -11.67 7.73
C LYS A 12 13.01 -10.41 8.56
N LYS A 13 13.61 -9.27 8.18
CA LYS A 13 13.36 -7.97 8.84
C LYS A 13 11.89 -7.58 8.80
N TRP A 14 11.18 -7.89 7.71
CA TRP A 14 9.75 -7.65 7.60
C TRP A 14 8.92 -8.52 8.55
N ALA A 15 9.26 -9.80 8.67
CA ALA A 15 8.59 -10.71 9.59
C ALA A 15 8.74 -10.24 11.05
N GLU A 16 9.96 -9.86 11.45
CA GLU A 16 10.25 -9.32 12.78
C GLU A 16 9.52 -7.99 13.04
N ALA A 17 9.52 -7.07 12.07
CA ALA A 17 8.82 -5.80 12.19
C ALA A 17 7.30 -5.99 12.34
N LYS A 18 6.70 -6.93 11.58
CA LYS A 18 5.29 -7.30 11.73
C LYS A 18 5.00 -7.90 13.09
N ALA A 19 5.83 -8.83 13.57
CA ALA A 19 5.65 -9.46 14.88
C ALA A 19 5.70 -8.43 16.01
N ARG A 20 6.70 -7.52 15.98
CA ARG A 20 6.82 -6.41 16.94
C ARG A 20 5.61 -5.49 16.93
N ALA A 21 5.15 -5.08 15.73
CA ALA A 21 4.02 -4.18 15.62
C ALA A 21 2.69 -4.85 16.06
N ARG A 22 2.50 -6.13 15.73
CA ARG A 22 1.33 -6.92 16.18
C ARG A 22 1.30 -7.08 17.69
N LYS A 23 2.45 -7.40 18.32
CA LYS A 23 2.57 -7.49 19.79
C LYS A 23 2.22 -6.17 20.47
N LYS A 24 2.59 -5.04 19.87
CA LYS A 24 2.31 -3.70 20.43
C LYS A 24 0.86 -3.24 20.25
N MET A 25 0.24 -3.57 19.12
CA MET A 25 -1.08 -3.05 18.74
C MET A 25 -2.23 -4.06 18.89
N GLY A 26 -1.96 -5.23 19.48
CA GLY A 26 -2.99 -6.21 19.83
C GLY A 26 -3.60 -6.99 18.65
N GLY A 27 -2.92 -7.07 17.50
CA GLY A 27 -3.43 -7.85 16.35
C GLY A 27 -3.09 -7.29 14.98
N HIS A 28 -3.86 -7.72 13.97
CA HIS A 28 -3.69 -7.30 12.57
C HIS A 28 -4.54 -6.06 12.25
N SER A 29 -4.22 -4.93 12.87
CA SER A 29 -4.87 -3.66 12.58
C SER A 29 -4.12 -2.88 11.49
N ALA A 30 -4.82 -1.94 10.83
CA ALA A 30 -4.20 -1.03 9.87
C ALA A 30 -3.03 -0.25 10.51
N ARG A 31 -3.21 0.23 11.74
CA ARG A 31 -2.15 0.93 12.49
C ARG A 31 -0.98 0.02 12.85
N ALA A 32 -1.23 -1.26 13.15
CA ALA A 32 -0.16 -2.23 13.35
C ALA A 32 0.69 -2.40 12.07
N MET A 33 0.06 -2.47 10.90
CA MET A 33 0.80 -2.58 9.64
C MET A 33 1.58 -1.30 9.29
N GLN A 34 1.00 -0.12 9.55
CA GLN A 34 1.72 1.16 9.38
C GLN A 34 2.96 1.21 10.28
N LEU A 35 2.82 0.78 11.54
CA LEU A 35 3.93 0.69 12.48
C LEU A 35 4.99 -0.35 12.06
N ALA A 36 4.56 -1.50 11.54
CA ALA A 36 5.48 -2.50 10.98
C ALA A 36 6.29 -1.94 9.82
N VAL A 37 5.69 -1.12 8.95
CA VAL A 37 6.42 -0.45 7.85
C VAL A 37 7.44 0.55 8.40
N LYS A 38 7.10 1.29 9.46
CA LYS A 38 8.05 2.17 10.15
C LYS A 38 9.25 1.38 10.69
N TYR A 39 9.01 0.34 11.49
CA TYR A 39 10.08 -0.50 12.03
C TYR A 39 10.92 -1.19 10.96
N TYR A 40 10.30 -1.59 9.84
CA TYR A 40 11.04 -2.16 8.71
C TYR A 40 12.02 -1.16 8.11
N LYS A 41 11.59 0.10 7.90
CA LYS A 41 12.45 1.16 7.38
C LYS A 41 13.53 1.56 8.37
N ASP A 42 13.18 1.70 9.65
CA ASP A 42 14.12 2.04 10.73
C ASP A 42 15.20 0.97 10.90
N ALA A 43 14.88 -0.31 10.64
CA ALA A 43 15.83 -1.43 10.61
C ALA A 43 16.66 -1.52 9.30
N GLY A 44 16.60 -0.50 8.45
CA GLY A 44 17.30 -0.47 7.16
C GLY A 44 16.71 -1.43 6.11
N GLY A 45 15.43 -1.80 6.24
CA GLY A 45 14.73 -2.64 5.29
C GLY A 45 14.48 -1.90 3.97
N THR A 46 14.90 -2.49 2.86
CA THR A 46 14.78 -1.88 1.53
C THR A 46 13.76 -2.60 0.65
N TYR A 47 13.39 -1.96 -0.46
CA TYR A 47 12.44 -2.50 -1.43
C TYR A 47 13.14 -2.68 -2.77
N GLU A 48 12.80 -3.75 -3.47
CA GLU A 48 13.22 -3.98 -4.85
C GLU A 48 12.32 -3.22 -5.81
N GLY A 49 12.94 -2.65 -6.83
CA GLY A 49 12.27 -1.92 -7.88
C GLY A 49 12.10 -0.43 -7.56
N LYS A 50 12.16 0.38 -8.61
CA LYS A 50 11.83 1.80 -8.54
C LYS A 50 10.31 1.95 -8.53
N LYS A 51 9.79 2.92 -7.77
CA LYS A 51 8.38 3.30 -7.86
C LYS A 51 8.10 3.83 -9.27
N SER A 52 7.29 3.11 -10.04
CA SER A 52 6.87 3.60 -11.36
C SER A 52 6.00 4.84 -11.23
N LYS A 53 6.18 5.82 -12.12
CA LYS A 53 5.31 7.00 -12.25
C LYS A 53 3.87 6.60 -12.62
N ASN A 54 3.69 5.48 -13.32
CA ASN A 54 2.39 4.97 -13.78
C ASN A 54 1.87 3.79 -12.95
N ASN A 55 2.04 3.84 -11.63
CA ASN A 55 1.56 2.79 -10.72
C ASN A 55 0.02 2.84 -10.53
N LYS A 56 -0.57 1.77 -9.99
CA LYS A 56 -2.02 1.65 -9.78
C LYS A 56 -2.59 2.77 -8.91
N LEU A 57 -1.86 3.22 -7.89
CA LEU A 57 -2.28 4.33 -7.04
C LEU A 57 -2.34 5.65 -7.82
N SER A 58 -1.34 5.94 -8.68
CA SER A 58 -1.37 7.11 -9.55
C SER A 58 -2.53 7.08 -10.54
N LYS A 59 -2.93 5.89 -11.01
CA LYS A 59 -4.11 5.75 -11.87
C LYS A 59 -5.39 6.02 -11.08
N TRP A 60 -5.51 5.41 -9.91
CA TRP A 60 -6.64 5.58 -9.00
C TRP A 60 -6.85 7.04 -8.59
N SER A 61 -5.78 7.76 -8.26
CA SER A 61 -5.85 9.19 -7.90
C SER A 61 -6.17 10.14 -9.07
N LYS A 62 -5.94 9.71 -10.32
CA LYS A 62 -6.24 10.50 -11.53
C LYS A 62 -7.62 10.17 -12.11
N GLN A 63 -8.28 9.15 -11.59
CA GLN A 63 -9.56 8.71 -12.10
C GLN A 63 -10.64 9.69 -11.65
N ASP A 64 -11.49 10.11 -12.58
CA ASP A 64 -12.66 10.92 -12.27
C ASP A 64 -13.69 10.02 -11.58
N TRP A 65 -13.78 10.15 -10.27
CA TRP A 65 -14.74 9.42 -9.44
C TRP A 65 -16.06 10.16 -9.47
N GLY A 66 -17.08 9.55 -10.07
CA GLY A 66 -18.46 10.00 -9.98
C GLY A 66 -19.29 9.13 -9.05
N THR A 67 -20.47 9.61 -8.71
CA THR A 67 -21.53 8.83 -8.09
C THR A 67 -22.33 8.06 -9.14
N ARG A 68 -23.06 7.03 -8.69
CA ARG A 68 -23.93 6.24 -9.59
C ARG A 68 -24.94 7.12 -10.32
N GLU A 69 -25.51 8.10 -9.64
CA GLU A 69 -26.53 8.99 -10.21
C GLU A 69 -25.97 9.89 -11.30
N GLU A 70 -24.75 10.41 -11.13
CA GLU A 70 -24.05 11.20 -12.15
C GLU A 70 -23.78 10.36 -13.40
N TYR A 71 -23.30 9.12 -13.22
CA TYR A 71 -23.11 8.18 -14.32
C TYR A 71 -24.42 7.86 -15.06
N GLU A 72 -25.51 7.61 -14.33
CA GLU A 72 -26.82 7.32 -14.93
C GLU A 72 -27.45 8.56 -15.63
N LYS A 73 -27.15 9.78 -15.16
CA LYS A 73 -27.57 11.03 -15.81
C LYS A 73 -26.79 11.30 -17.10
N GLU A 74 -25.47 11.09 -17.11
CA GLU A 74 -24.66 11.22 -18.34
C GLU A 74 -25.08 10.21 -19.41
N LYS A 75 -25.41 8.98 -19.02
CA LYS A 75 -25.83 7.92 -19.96
C LYS A 75 -27.21 8.17 -20.58
N LYS A 76 -28.08 8.96 -19.93
CA LYS A 76 -29.42 9.30 -20.41
C LYS A 76 -29.44 10.55 -21.31
N LYS A 77 -28.31 11.24 -21.43
CA LYS A 77 -28.14 12.42 -22.28
C LYS A 77 -27.60 12.02 -23.65
#